data_AF-A0A3M2GPA3-F1
#
_entry.id   AF-A0A3M2GPA3-F1
#
_cell.length_a   1.000
_cell.length_b   1.000
_cell.length_c   1.000
_cell.angle_alpha   90.00
_cell.angle_beta   90.00
_cell.angle_gamma   90.00
#
_symmetry.space_group_name_H-M   'P 1'
#
loop_
_entity.id
_entity.type
_entity.pdbx_description
1 polymer ?
#
loop_
_entity_poly.entity_id
_entity_poly.type
_entity_poly.pdbx_seq_one_letter_code
_entity_poly.pdbx_strand_id
1 'polypeptide(L)'
;MERKNNTVQNKYIRLLIFGLEGISYLFDAFVVLTLFGVGIFLMVWIIYEFYMVLIGQLPIERGGLSILGSILVLYAISELLLGELRRLKGGTISIKVFLSVALAAVIRKVLILSLTPEKHEELIVLALLVLALGIVFWLINRAETTI
;
A
#
# COMPACT_ATOMS: atom_id res chain seq x y z
N MET A 1 -37.13 9.06 -37.87
CA MET A 1 -36.40 7.78 -37.72
C MET A 1 -35.29 7.82 -36.66
N GLU A 2 -35.11 8.92 -35.93
CA GLU A 2 -33.96 9.15 -35.02
C GLU A 2 -34.08 8.52 -33.61
N ARG A 3 -35.30 8.35 -33.06
CA ARG A 3 -35.48 7.84 -31.69
C ARG A 3 -35.14 6.37 -31.47
N LYS A 4 -35.11 5.54 -32.53
CA LYS A 4 -34.85 4.10 -32.41
C LYS A 4 -33.36 3.78 -32.22
N ASN A 5 -32.45 4.68 -32.61
CA ASN A 5 -31.01 4.44 -32.51
C ASN A 5 -30.48 4.62 -31.08
N ASN A 6 -31.02 5.58 -30.32
CA ASN A 6 -30.61 5.88 -28.95
C ASN A 6 -30.96 4.76 -27.94
N THR A 7 -32.03 3.99 -28.18
CA THR A 7 -32.41 2.88 -27.28
C THR A 7 -31.52 1.65 -27.47
N VAL A 8 -31.07 1.40 -28.69
CA VAL A 8 -30.18 0.29 -29.03
C VAL A 8 -28.76 0.59 -28.55
N GLN A 9 -28.26 1.82 -28.73
CA GLN A 9 -26.95 2.24 -28.22
C GLN A 9 -26.88 2.17 -26.68
N ASN A 10 -27.93 2.62 -25.99
CA ASN A 10 -28.04 2.56 -24.53
C ASN A 10 -28.17 1.13 -23.98
N LYS A 11 -28.53 0.14 -24.83
CA LYS A 11 -28.52 -1.28 -24.45
C LYS A 11 -27.11 -1.84 -24.42
N TYR A 12 -26.27 -1.52 -25.41
CA TYR A 12 -24.86 -1.95 -25.45
C TYR A 12 -24.03 -1.30 -24.35
N ILE A 13 -24.24 0.00 -24.07
CA ILE A 13 -23.55 0.72 -23.00
C ILE A 13 -23.86 0.10 -21.63
N ARG A 14 -25.13 -0.22 -21.35
CA ARG A 14 -25.51 -0.91 -20.10
C ARG A 14 -24.93 -2.31 -19.98
N LEU A 15 -24.79 -3.03 -21.09
CA LEU A 15 -24.18 -4.37 -21.12
C LEU A 15 -22.67 -4.31 -20.85
N LEU A 16 -21.99 -3.28 -21.36
CA LEU A 16 -20.58 -2.99 -21.07
C LEU A 16 -20.37 -2.57 -19.62
N ILE A 17 -21.22 -1.69 -19.07
CA ILE A 17 -21.14 -1.25 -17.67
C ILE A 17 -21.34 -2.44 -16.72
N PHE A 18 -22.31 -3.32 -16.98
CA PHE A 18 -22.57 -4.49 -16.14
C PHE A 18 -21.39 -5.49 -16.16
N GLY A 19 -20.74 -5.67 -17.31
CA GLY A 19 -19.52 -6.48 -17.41
C GLY A 19 -18.32 -5.85 -16.70
N LEU A 20 -18.17 -4.52 -16.78
CA LEU A 20 -17.11 -3.76 -16.11
C LEU A 20 -17.28 -3.75 -14.58
N GLU A 21 -18.52 -3.65 -14.08
CA GLU A 21 -18.84 -3.71 -12.64
C GLU A 21 -18.44 -5.07 -12.03
N GLY A 22 -18.79 -6.17 -12.70
CA GLY A 22 -18.43 -7.52 -12.24
C GLY A 22 -16.92 -7.76 -12.24
N ILE A 23 -16.20 -7.22 -13.24
CA ILE A 23 -14.74 -7.30 -13.32
C ILE A 23 -14.08 -6.47 -12.22
N SER A 24 -14.57 -5.24 -11.95
CA SER A 24 -14.04 -4.40 -10.87
C SER A 24 -14.15 -5.11 -9.52
N TYR A 25 -15.31 -5.72 -9.23
CA TYR A 25 -15.51 -6.48 -7.99
C TYR A 25 -14.56 -7.67 -7.86
N LEU A 26 -14.27 -8.39 -8.96
CA LEU A 26 -13.29 -9.49 -8.96
C LEU A 26 -11.87 -9.02 -8.65
N PHE A 27 -11.45 -7.88 -9.22
CA PHE A 27 -10.12 -7.31 -8.96
C PHE A 27 -9.98 -6.90 -7.50
N ASP A 28 -10.95 -6.18 -6.97
CA ASP A 28 -10.92 -5.72 -5.58
C ASP A 28 -10.91 -6.93 -4.62
N ALA A 29 -11.71 -7.98 -4.91
CA ALA A 29 -11.72 -9.21 -4.13
C ALA A 29 -10.38 -9.95 -4.19
N PHE A 30 -9.75 -10.00 -5.36
CA PHE A 30 -8.43 -10.59 -5.54
C PHE A 30 -7.33 -9.85 -4.77
N VAL A 31 -7.37 -8.51 -4.78
CA VAL A 31 -6.44 -7.66 -4.02
C VAL A 31 -6.62 -7.90 -2.53
N VAL A 32 -7.85 -7.90 -2.00
CA VAL A 32 -8.11 -8.21 -0.58
C VAL A 32 -7.58 -9.58 -0.19
N LEU A 33 -7.86 -10.61 -0.99
CA LEU A 33 -7.39 -11.98 -0.73
C LEU A 33 -5.86 -12.02 -0.67
N THR A 34 -5.20 -11.33 -1.60
CA THR A 34 -3.73 -11.26 -1.68
C THR A 34 -3.16 -10.54 -0.47
N LEU A 35 -3.68 -9.36 -0.12
CA LEU A 35 -3.21 -8.59 1.04
C LEU A 35 -3.42 -9.36 2.35
N PHE A 36 -4.55 -10.06 2.47
CA PHE A 36 -4.82 -10.91 3.62
C PHE A 36 -3.78 -12.04 3.73
N GLY A 37 -3.47 -12.71 2.62
CA GLY A 37 -2.42 -13.73 2.55
C GLY A 37 -1.04 -13.19 2.94
N VAL A 38 -0.65 -12.03 2.40
CA VAL A 38 0.63 -11.39 2.74
C VAL A 38 0.66 -10.95 4.21
N GLY A 39 -0.46 -10.46 4.75
CA GLY A 39 -0.57 -10.09 6.16
C GLY A 39 -0.33 -11.27 7.10
N ILE A 40 -0.93 -12.44 6.80
CA ILE A 40 -0.68 -13.68 7.56
C ILE A 40 0.78 -14.10 7.46
N PHE A 41 1.34 -14.07 6.24
CA PHE A 41 2.75 -14.40 6.02
C PHE A 41 3.68 -13.51 6.85
N LEU A 42 3.44 -12.19 6.88
CA LEU A 42 4.23 -11.27 7.69
C LEU A 42 4.05 -11.47 9.19
N MET A 43 2.86 -11.84 9.66
CA MET A 43 2.66 -12.21 11.06
C MET A 43 3.58 -13.37 11.47
N VAL A 44 3.63 -14.42 10.66
CA VAL A 44 4.53 -15.56 10.90
C VAL A 44 5.99 -15.13 10.84
N TRP A 45 6.35 -14.27 9.88
CA TRP A 45 7.71 -13.74 9.75
C TRP A 45 8.16 -12.94 10.99
N ILE A 46 7.31 -12.08 11.53
CA ILE A 46 7.62 -11.29 12.73
C ILE A 46 7.87 -12.19 13.94
N ILE A 47 7.09 -13.26 14.10
CA ILE A 47 7.31 -14.24 15.17
C ILE A 47 8.67 -14.92 15.00
N TYR A 48 9.05 -15.27 13.76
CA TYR A 48 10.36 -15.83 13.45
C TYR A 48 11.51 -14.86 13.76
N GLU A 49 11.37 -13.58 13.41
CA GLU A 49 12.35 -12.54 13.77
C GLU A 49 12.50 -12.41 15.29
N PHE A 50 11.39 -12.42 16.03
CA PHE A 50 11.40 -12.38 17.49
C PHE A 50 12.20 -13.56 18.09
N TYR A 51 12.00 -14.76 17.55
CA TYR A 51 12.70 -15.96 18.00
C TYR A 51 14.22 -15.88 17.73
N MET A 52 14.61 -15.40 16.54
CA MET A 52 16.02 -15.20 16.19
C MET A 52 16.74 -14.18 17.07
N VAL A 53 16.05 -13.09 17.44
CA VAL A 53 16.61 -12.06 18.33
C VAL A 53 16.76 -12.60 19.76
N LEU A 54 15.80 -13.39 20.26
CA LEU A 54 15.87 -14.00 21.59
C LEU A 54 17.04 -14.99 21.75
N ILE A 55 17.40 -15.71 20.69
CA ILE A 55 18.51 -16.68 20.69
C ILE A 55 19.88 -15.98 20.57
N GLY A 56 19.91 -14.65 20.38
CA GLY A 56 21.14 -13.87 20.38
C GLY A 56 21.95 -13.96 19.08
N GLN A 57 21.35 -14.43 17.97
CA GLN A 57 22.02 -14.47 16.66
C GLN A 57 22.16 -13.08 16.00
N LEU A 58 21.44 -12.07 16.49
CA LEU A 58 21.46 -10.69 15.99
C LEU A 58 21.73 -9.72 17.15
N PRO A 59 22.54 -8.66 16.96
CA PRO A 59 22.68 -7.59 17.93
C PRO A 59 21.30 -7.02 18.27
N ILE A 60 20.99 -6.83 19.55
CA ILE A 60 19.68 -6.35 20.04
C ILE A 60 19.23 -5.09 19.29
N GLU A 61 20.17 -4.19 19.01
CA GLU A 61 19.96 -2.94 18.26
C GLU A 61 19.42 -3.20 16.84
N ARG A 62 20.08 -4.09 16.07
CA ARG A 62 19.65 -4.41 14.71
C ARG A 62 18.40 -5.31 14.69
N GLY A 63 18.29 -6.22 15.65
CA GLY A 63 17.12 -7.09 15.82
C GLY A 63 15.84 -6.30 16.10
N GLY A 64 15.89 -5.37 17.06
CA GLY A 64 14.74 -4.53 17.43
C GLY A 64 14.26 -3.65 16.29
N LEU A 65 15.18 -3.02 15.54
CA LEU A 65 14.82 -2.20 14.39
C LEU A 65 14.30 -3.02 13.19
N SER A 66 14.78 -4.26 13.00
CA SER A 66 14.21 -5.17 11.99
C SER A 66 12.75 -5.50 12.31
N ILE A 67 12.47 -5.89 13.56
CA ILE A 67 11.13 -6.22 14.04
C ILE A 67 10.20 -5.02 13.92
N LEU A 68 10.63 -3.83 14.37
CA LEU A 68 9.87 -2.59 14.20
C LEU A 68 9.58 -2.28 12.72
N GLY A 69 10.57 -2.50 11.85
CA GLY A 69 10.41 -2.37 10.41
C GLY A 69 9.36 -3.32 9.83
N SER A 70 9.35 -4.59 10.26
CA SER A 70 8.36 -5.58 9.83
C SER A 70 6.95 -5.28 10.36
N ILE A 71 6.82 -4.80 11.60
CA ILE A 71 5.54 -4.33 12.17
C ILE A 71 5.00 -3.14 11.37
N LEU A 72 5.85 -2.21 10.96
CA LEU A 72 5.44 -1.06 10.15
C LEU A 72 4.89 -1.48 8.77
N VAL A 73 5.45 -2.53 8.17
CA VAL A 73 4.90 -3.11 6.93
C VAL A 73 3.55 -3.77 7.19
N LEU A 74 3.42 -4.52 8.29
CA LEU A 74 2.14 -5.13 8.66
C LEU A 74 1.05 -4.07 8.87
N TYR A 75 1.38 -2.96 9.53
CA TYR A 75 0.49 -1.80 9.65
C TYR A 75 0.07 -1.27 8.27
N ALA A 76 1.02 -1.10 7.36
CA ALA A 76 0.73 -0.59 6.03
C ALA A 76 -0.19 -1.53 5.22
N ILE A 77 0.03 -2.84 5.30
CA ILE A 77 -0.87 -3.83 4.68
C ILE A 77 -2.27 -3.78 5.29
N SER A 78 -2.38 -3.62 6.62
CA SER A 78 -3.66 -3.46 7.29
C SER A 78 -4.41 -2.22 6.79
N GLU A 79 -3.71 -1.09 6.62
CA GLU A 79 -4.30 0.16 6.12
C GLU A 79 -4.78 0.01 4.67
N LEU A 80 -3.98 -0.61 3.80
CA LEU A 80 -4.40 -0.92 2.42
C LEU A 80 -5.60 -1.87 2.38
N LEU A 81 -5.59 -2.92 3.20
CA LEU A 81 -6.65 -3.92 3.25
C LEU A 81 -7.97 -3.29 3.70
N LEU A 82 -7.93 -2.39 4.70
CA LEU A 82 -9.10 -1.62 5.12
C LEU A 82 -9.63 -0.70 4.01
N GLY A 83 -8.72 -0.08 3.25
CA GLY A 83 -9.08 0.68 2.05
C GLY A 83 -9.81 -0.19 1.04
N GLU A 84 -9.26 -1.36 0.71
CA GLU A 84 -9.80 -2.24 -0.32
C GLU A 84 -11.12 -2.90 0.11
N LEU A 85 -11.26 -3.25 1.39
CA LEU A 85 -12.53 -3.67 1.96
C LEU A 85 -13.60 -2.57 1.89
N ARG A 86 -13.23 -1.30 2.05
CA ARG A 86 -14.17 -0.17 1.83
C ARG A 86 -14.57 -0.05 0.38
N ARG A 87 -13.65 -0.31 -0.56
CA ARG A 87 -13.94 -0.33 -2.00
C ARG A 87 -14.96 -1.40 -2.36
N LEU A 88 -14.74 -2.62 -1.85
CA LEU A 88 -15.67 -3.74 -2.00
C LEU A 88 -17.06 -3.47 -1.43
N LYS A 89 -17.17 -2.62 -0.40
CA LYS A 89 -18.46 -2.19 0.17
C LYS A 89 -19.13 -1.04 -0.62
N GLY A 90 -18.61 -0.69 -1.80
CA GLY A 90 -19.13 0.39 -2.65
C GLY A 90 -18.54 1.78 -2.34
N GLY A 91 -17.48 1.86 -1.54
CA GLY A 91 -16.74 3.10 -1.30
C GLY A 91 -15.71 3.40 -2.40
N THR A 92 -15.26 4.65 -2.49
CA THR A 92 -14.08 5.00 -3.29
C THR A 92 -12.81 4.86 -2.45
N ILE A 93 -11.73 4.36 -3.03
CA ILE A 93 -10.43 4.45 -2.35
C ILE A 93 -9.87 5.83 -2.49
N SER A 94 -9.55 6.39 -1.32
CA SER A 94 -8.74 7.58 -1.23
C SER A 94 -7.28 7.21 -1.55
N ILE A 95 -6.72 7.84 -2.58
CA ILE A 95 -5.28 7.79 -2.93
C ILE A 95 -4.38 8.03 -1.71
N LYS A 96 -4.89 8.75 -0.71
CA LYS A 96 -4.27 8.98 0.59
C LYS A 96 -3.81 7.70 1.30
N VAL A 97 -4.58 6.61 1.20
CA VAL A 97 -4.27 5.31 1.83
C VAL A 97 -3.09 4.62 1.14
N PHE A 98 -3.02 4.71 -0.20
CA PHE A 98 -1.90 4.15 -0.93
C PHE A 98 -0.60 4.92 -0.63
N LEU A 99 -0.69 6.24 -0.54
CA LEU A 99 0.43 7.12 -0.28
C LEU A 99 1.00 6.95 1.14
N SER A 100 0.13 6.82 2.16
CA SER A 100 0.58 6.58 3.54
C SER A 100 1.39 5.28 3.66
N VAL A 101 1.01 4.28 2.89
CA VAL A 101 1.65 2.96 2.87
C VAL A 101 2.98 3.00 2.12
N ALA A 102 3.05 3.70 0.99
CA ALA A 102 4.31 3.96 0.29
C ALA A 102 5.30 4.70 1.20
N LEU A 103 4.84 5.70 1.95
CA LEU A 103 5.65 6.42 2.93
C LEU A 103 6.14 5.47 4.05
N ALA A 104 5.27 4.65 4.62
CA ALA A 104 5.64 3.66 5.65
C ALA A 104 6.74 2.69 5.16
N ALA A 105 6.64 2.21 3.91
CA ALA A 105 7.64 1.34 3.31
C ALA A 105 9.00 2.03 3.11
N VAL A 106 9.00 3.32 2.75
CA VAL A 106 10.25 4.10 2.65
C VAL A 106 10.84 4.37 4.02
N ILE A 107 10.02 4.71 5.02
CA ILE A 107 10.47 4.90 6.41
C ILE A 107 11.17 3.63 6.92
N ARG A 108 10.65 2.43 6.64
CA ARG A 108 11.34 1.17 6.96
C ARG A 108 12.77 1.13 6.41
N LYS A 109 12.96 1.51 5.14
CA LYS A 109 14.30 1.53 4.53
C LYS A 109 15.20 2.59 5.15
N VAL A 110 14.67 3.77 5.49
CA VAL A 110 15.42 4.80 6.23
C VAL A 110 15.90 4.26 7.56
N LEU A 111 15.01 3.64 8.35
CA LEU A 111 15.33 3.12 9.68
C LEU A 111 16.42 2.03 9.64
N ILE A 112 16.29 1.06 8.74
CA ILE A 112 17.26 -0.05 8.63
C ILE A 112 18.62 0.46 8.12
N LEU A 113 18.62 1.36 7.13
CA LEU A 113 19.85 1.85 6.52
C LEU A 113 20.62 2.81 7.44
N SER A 114 19.92 3.59 8.26
CA SER A 114 20.55 4.50 9.22
C SER A 114 21.45 3.81 10.24
N LEU A 115 21.32 2.50 10.42
CA LEU A 115 22.17 1.71 11.34
C LEU A 115 23.40 1.08 10.69
N THR A 116 23.55 1.16 9.36
CA THR A 116 24.75 0.66 8.67
C THR A 116 25.46 1.85 8.03
N PRO A 117 26.23 2.63 8.81
CA PRO A 117 26.83 3.89 8.36
C PRO A 117 27.91 3.73 7.28
N GLU A 118 28.31 2.51 6.91
CA GLU A 118 29.35 2.28 5.89
C GLU A 118 28.91 2.60 4.44
N LYS A 119 27.64 2.91 4.20
CA LYS A 119 27.11 3.13 2.84
C LYS A 119 26.52 4.53 2.65
N HIS A 120 27.39 5.53 2.68
CA HIS A 120 27.02 6.94 2.50
C HIS A 120 26.24 7.22 1.19
N GLU A 121 26.52 6.48 0.10
CA GLU A 121 25.78 6.65 -1.16
C GLU A 121 24.31 6.19 -1.06
N GLU A 122 24.05 5.09 -0.35
CA GLU A 122 22.68 4.58 -0.19
C GLU A 122 21.83 5.56 0.65
N LEU A 123 22.43 6.24 1.63
CA LEU A 123 21.78 7.25 2.46
C LEU A 123 21.33 8.48 1.65
N ILE A 124 22.16 8.95 0.72
CA ILE A 124 21.84 10.10 -0.14
C ILE A 124 20.67 9.76 -1.07
N VAL A 125 20.68 8.57 -1.69
CA VAL A 125 19.57 8.11 -2.55
C VAL A 125 18.27 8.04 -1.75
N LEU A 126 18.34 7.57 -0.49
CA LEU A 126 17.16 7.47 0.36
C LEU A 126 16.61 8.83 0.79
N ALA A 127 17.49 9.78 1.12
CA ALA A 127 17.09 11.16 1.39
C ALA A 127 16.40 11.81 0.17
N LEU A 128 16.95 11.58 -1.03
CA LEU A 128 16.34 12.06 -2.28
C LEU A 128 14.96 11.44 -2.52
N LEU A 129 14.80 10.14 -2.24
CA LEU A 129 13.54 9.41 -2.35
C LEU A 129 12.48 9.94 -1.39
N VAL A 130 12.86 10.21 -0.14
CA VAL A 130 11.96 10.80 0.87
C VAL A 130 11.53 12.20 0.46
N LEU A 131 12.44 13.03 -0.07
CA LEU A 131 12.10 14.35 -0.59
C LEU A 131 11.13 14.27 -1.78
N ALA A 132 11.37 13.36 -2.73
CA ALA A 132 10.47 13.16 -3.87
C ALA A 132 9.05 12.74 -3.42
N LEU A 133 8.95 11.82 -2.46
CA LEU A 133 7.66 11.43 -1.88
C LEU A 133 6.99 12.57 -1.11
N GLY A 134 7.76 13.39 -0.40
CA GLY A 134 7.26 14.60 0.25
C GLY A 134 6.67 15.60 -0.74
N ILE A 135 7.30 15.78 -1.90
CA ILE A 135 6.79 16.65 -2.98
C ILE A 135 5.48 16.11 -3.56
N VAL A 136 5.41 14.79 -3.82
CA VAL A 136 4.17 14.15 -4.32
C VAL A 136 3.03 14.31 -3.31
N PHE A 137 3.32 14.11 -2.02
CA PHE A 137 2.35 14.33 -0.94
C PHE A 137 1.85 15.77 -0.89
N TRP A 138 2.76 16.74 -0.99
CA TRP A 138 2.41 18.15 -1.03
C TRP A 138 1.51 18.51 -2.22
N LEU A 139 1.82 17.95 -3.40
CA LEU A 139 1.05 18.18 -4.62
C LEU A 139 -0.37 17.63 -4.53
N ILE A 140 -0.53 16.40 -4.01
CA ILE A 140 -1.84 15.78 -3.81
C ILE A 140 -2.70 16.60 -2.84
N ASN A 141 -2.12 17.03 -1.71
CA ASN A 141 -2.86 17.81 -0.72
C ASN A 141 -3.32 19.16 -1.30
N ARG A 142 -2.53 19.77 -2.18
CA ARG A 142 -2.91 21.03 -2.86
C ARG A 142 -3.99 20.81 -3.93
N ALA A 143 -3.96 19.68 -4.62
CA ALA A 143 -4.98 19.32 -5.60
C ALA A 143 -6.34 19.04 -4.93
N GLU A 144 -6.35 18.37 -3.78
CA GLU A 144 -7.58 18.11 -3.00
C GLU A 144 -8.22 19.41 -2.47
N THR A 145 -7.45 20.47 -2.17
CA THR A 145 -7.99 21.76 -1.71
C THR A 145 -8.61 22.64 -2.80
N THR A 146 -8.50 22.27 -4.08
CA THR A 146 -9.03 23.07 -5.21
C THR A 146 -10.33 22.50 -5.80
N ILE A 147 -10.82 21.38 -5.27
CA ILE A 147 -12.10 20.74 -5.62
C ILE A 147 -13.08 20.95 -4.45
#